data_AF-A0A7W0A7K1-F1
#
_entry.id   AF-A0A7W0A7K1-F1
#
_cell.length_a   1.000
_cell.length_b   1.000
_cell.length_c   1.000
_cell.angle_alpha   90.00
_cell.angle_beta   90.00
_cell.angle_gamma   90.00
#
_symmetry.space_group_name_H-M   'P 1'
#
loop_
_entity.id
_entity.type
_entity.pdbx_description
1 polymer ?
#
loop_
_entity_poly.entity_id
_entity_poly.type
_entity_poly.pdbx_seq_one_letter_code
_entity_poly.pdbx_strand_id
1 'polypeptide(L)' 'MNPTVGDHLLERLAANGVHRVYGYPGDGINGIMGAMDRAGGGIDSSGPLEFVQVRHE' A
#
# COMPACT_ATOMS: atom_id res chain seq x y z
N MET A 1 5.79 -18.52 -2.42
CA MET A 1 5.98 -17.32 -3.26
C MET A 1 6.98 -16.42 -2.56
N ASN A 2 7.97 -15.88 -3.28
CA ASN A 2 8.91 -14.93 -2.68
C ASN A 2 8.24 -13.56 -2.51
N PRO A 3 8.57 -12.81 -1.44
CA PRO A 3 8.07 -11.44 -1.27
C PRO A 3 8.56 -10.54 -2.40
N THR A 4 7.66 -9.68 -2.88
CA THR A 4 7.97 -8.67 -3.90
C THR A 4 8.60 -7.43 -3.26
N VAL A 5 9.17 -6.55 -4.07
CA VAL A 5 9.64 -5.23 -3.61
C VAL A 5 8.49 -4.43 -2.96
N GLY A 6 7.28 -4.54 -3.49
CA GLY A 6 6.09 -3.92 -2.92
C GLY A 6 5.79 -4.43 -1.51
N ASP A 7 5.80 -5.75 -1.31
CA ASP A 7 5.56 -6.34 0.02
C ASP A 7 6.60 -5.86 1.03
N HIS A 8 7.88 -5.86 0.64
CA HIS A 8 8.96 -5.40 1.51
C HIS A 8 8.85 -3.92 1.86
N LEU A 9 8.48 -3.06 0.89
CA LEU A 9 8.25 -1.64 1.15
C LEU A 9 7.17 -1.44 2.21
N LEU A 10 6.01 -2.11 2.06
CA LEU A 10 4.90 -1.98 2.99
C LEU A 10 5.25 -2.49 4.39
N GLU A 11 5.96 -3.62 4.48
CA GLU A 11 6.46 -4.15 5.75
C GLU A 11 7.33 -3.12 6.47
N ARG A 12 8.25 -2.46 5.75
CA ARG A 12 9.11 -1.43 6.32
C ARG A 12 8.32 -0.20 6.74
N LEU A 13 7.34 0.25 5.96
CA LEU A 13 6.46 1.37 6.34
C LEU A 13 5.71 1.05 7.64
N ALA A 14 5.06 -0.11 7.71
CA ALA A 14 4.34 -0.56 8.90
C ALA A 14 5.25 -0.67 10.13
N ALA A 15 6.45 -1.26 9.97
CA ALA A 15 7.44 -1.38 11.05
C ALA A 15 7.95 -0.02 11.56
N ASN A 16 7.85 1.04 10.76
CA ASN A 16 8.18 2.41 11.16
C ASN A 16 6.95 3.19 11.68
N GLY A 17 5.84 2.51 11.95
CA GLY A 17 4.62 3.12 12.52
C GLY A 17 3.75 3.86 11.52
N VAL A 18 3.93 3.63 10.21
CA VAL A 18 3.02 4.15 9.19
C VAL A 18 1.77 3.29 9.15
N HIS A 19 0.61 3.93 9.24
CA HIS A 19 -0.70 3.26 9.19
C HIS A 19 -1.54 3.66 7.99
N ARG A 20 -1.14 4.73 7.27
CA ARG A 20 -1.91 5.26 6.15
C ARG A 20 -0.98 5.82 5.07
N VAL A 21 -1.28 5.49 3.83
CA VAL A 21 -0.58 5.96 2.62
C VAL A 21 -1.57 6.71 1.75
N TYR A 22 -1.19 7.91 1.32
CA TYR A 22 -1.98 8.74 0.42
C TYR A 22 -1.36 8.68 -0.98
N GLY A 23 -2.18 8.54 -2.01
CA GLY A 23 -1.69 8.55 -3.39
C GLY A 23 -2.79 8.57 -4.43
N TYR A 24 -2.42 8.80 -5.68
CA TYR A 24 -3.32 8.64 -6.82
C TYR A 24 -2.90 7.38 -7.60
N PRO A 25 -3.75 6.35 -7.70
CA PRO A 25 -3.37 5.10 -8.36
C PRO A 25 -3.14 5.30 -9.86
N GLY A 26 -2.10 4.64 -10.38
CA GLY A 26 -1.74 4.60 -11.80
C GLY A 26 -0.77 3.46 -12.08
N ASP A 27 -0.51 3.20 -13.37
CA ASP A 27 0.23 1.99 -13.79
C ASP A 27 1.62 1.85 -13.17
N GLY A 28 2.29 2.99 -12.90
CA GLY A 28 3.62 3.02 -12.29
C GLY A 28 3.69 2.46 -10.87
N ILE A 29 2.56 2.34 -10.17
CA ILE A 29 2.50 1.86 -8.77
C ILE A 29 1.69 0.57 -8.60
N ASN A 30 1.31 -0.11 -9.69
CA ASN A 30 0.51 -1.35 -9.63
C ASN A 30 1.15 -2.44 -8.73
N GLY A 31 2.49 -2.51 -8.68
CA GLY A 31 3.19 -3.45 -7.80
C GLY A 31 2.97 -3.17 -6.31
N ILE A 32 2.84 -1.89 -5.93
CA ILE A 32 2.52 -1.46 -4.56
C ILE A 32 1.03 -1.69 -4.29
N MET A 33 0.15 -1.34 -5.23
CA MET A 33 -1.30 -1.55 -5.08
C MET A 33 -1.63 -3.03 -4.87
N GLY A 34 -1.03 -3.92 -5.67
CA GLY A 34 -1.21 -5.36 -5.48
C GLY A 34 -0.65 -5.87 -4.15
N ALA A 35 0.40 -5.25 -3.61
CA ALA A 35 0.92 -5.56 -2.27
C ALA A 35 -0.03 -5.06 -1.17
N MET A 36 -0.61 -3.86 -1.33
CA MET A 36 -1.61 -3.31 -0.41
C MET A 36 -2.85 -4.21 -0.35
N ASP A 37 -3.35 -4.66 -1.50
CA ASP A 37 -4.50 -5.59 -1.57
C ASP A 37 -4.21 -6.91 -0.83
N ARG A 38 -3.01 -7.49 -1.01
CA ARG A 38 -2.59 -8.69 -0.27
C ARG A 38 -2.46 -8.46 1.24
N ALA A 39 -2.03 -7.27 1.65
CA ALA A 39 -1.93 -6.87 3.04
C ALA A 39 -3.28 -6.51 3.68
N GLY A 40 -4.38 -6.56 2.92
CA GLY A 40 -5.71 -6.15 3.37
C GLY A 40 -5.90 -4.64 3.46
N GLY A 41 -4.98 -3.88 2.90
CA GLY A 41 -4.87 -2.42 2.94
C GLY A 41 -5.34 -1.70 1.68
N GLY A 42 -6.06 -2.38 0.79
CA GLY A 42 -6.57 -1.82 -0.47
C GLY A 42 -7.34 -0.51 -0.30
N ILE A 43 -7.72 0.12 -1.42
CA ILE A 43 -8.43 1.41 -1.41
C ILE A 43 -9.67 1.31 -0.49
N ASP A 44 -9.75 2.22 0.48
CA ASP A 44 -10.84 2.28 1.47
C ASP A 44 -10.97 1.03 2.37
N SER A 45 -9.89 0.27 2.56
CA SER A 45 -9.84 -0.94 3.41
C SER A 45 -9.21 -0.68 4.78
N SER A 46 -9.73 -1.33 5.82
CA SER A 46 -9.29 -1.21 7.22
C SER A 46 -8.14 -2.16 7.59
N GLY A 47 -7.21 -2.40 6.66
CA GLY A 47 -6.01 -3.20 6.90
C GLY A 47 -5.02 -2.52 7.86
N PRO A 48 -3.93 -3.21 8.23
CA PRO A 48 -2.85 -2.63 9.05
C PRO A 48 -2.18 -1.41 8.42
N LEU A 49 -2.30 -1.25 7.10
CA LEU A 49 -1.85 -0.10 6.34
C LEU A 49 -2.95 0.30 5.35
N GLU A 50 -3.57 1.45 5.55
CA GLU A 50 -4.71 1.93 4.74
C GLU A 50 -4.21 2.74 3.54
N PHE A 51 -4.69 2.43 2.33
CA PHE A 51 -4.50 3.32 1.18
C PHE A 51 -5.68 4.29 1.05
N VAL A 52 -5.40 5.59 1.12
CA VAL A 52 -6.37 6.65 0.87
C VAL A 52 -6.09 7.28 -0.48
N GLN A 53 -7.02 7.06 -1.41
CA GLN A 53 -6.94 7.70 -2.72
C GLN A 53 -7.23 9.19 -2.59
N VAL A 54 -6.26 10.03 -2.98
CA VAL A 54 -6.44 11.49 -3.04
C VAL A 54 -7.02 11.89 -4.41
N ARG A 55 -7.54 13.12 -4.52
CA ARG A 55 -8.08 13.65 -5.79
C ARG A 55 -6.99 14.20 -6.71
N HIS A 56 -5.87 14.60 -6.12
CA HIS A 56 -4.69 15.14 -6.79
C HIS A 56 -3.49 14.92 -5.85
N GLU A 57 -2.31 14.64 -6.41
CA GLU A 57 -1.05 14.47 -5.68
C GLU A 57 -0.38 15.79 -5.31
#